data_AF-A0A037ZM32-F1
#
_entry.id   AF-A0A037ZM32-F1
#
_cell.length_a   1.000
_cell.length_b   1.000
_cell.length_c   1.000
_cell.angle_alpha   90.00
_cell.angle_beta   90.00
_cell.angle_gamma   90.00
#
_symmetry.space_group_name_H-M   'P 1'
#
loop_
_entity.id
_entity.type
_entity.pdbx_description
1 polymer ?
#
loop_
_entity_poly.entity_id
_entity_poly.type
_entity_poly.pdbx_seq_one_letter_code
_entity_poly.pdbx_strand_id
1 'polypeptide(L)'
;MKNFDFDAQAKRLEKVGPDFPLEDLGRALSRKRTIAGVVMPYTLEELRPSYWVMAKFFTENGLTTRVLAEKIEDVDETFVVRVGDLTTRGHKLFATGYQNWLDALARRTPEKRAQFLEAEDTKIMEKLIQDGH
;
A
#
# COMPACT_ATOMS: atom_id res chain seq x y z
N MET A 1 8.81 20.40 -2.36
CA MET A 1 8.09 19.16 -2.71
C MET A 1 7.97 19.13 -4.22
N LYS A 2 8.47 18.09 -4.91
CA LYS A 2 8.17 17.92 -6.34
C LYS A 2 6.68 17.59 -6.44
N ASN A 3 5.92 18.38 -7.20
CA ASN A 3 4.52 18.08 -7.48
C ASN A 3 4.48 16.73 -8.19
N PHE A 4 3.89 15.74 -7.52
CA PHE A 4 3.63 14.44 -8.10
C PHE A 4 2.45 14.61 -9.06
N ASP A 5 2.68 14.34 -10.35
CA ASP A 5 1.67 14.51 -11.39
C ASP A 5 0.75 13.27 -11.41
N PHE A 6 -0.41 13.43 -10.77
CA PHE A 6 -1.44 12.41 -10.63
C PHE A 6 -1.98 11.94 -11.98
N ASP A 7 -2.15 12.88 -12.92
CA ASP A 7 -2.68 12.58 -14.25
C ASP A 7 -1.65 11.79 -15.07
N ALA A 8 -0.36 12.09 -14.89
CA ALA A 8 0.72 11.33 -15.53
C ALA A 8 0.79 9.89 -15.02
N GLN A 9 0.59 9.64 -13.72
CA GLN A 9 0.57 8.27 -13.18
C GLN A 9 -0.71 7.51 -13.55
N ALA A 10 -1.88 8.15 -13.48
CA ALA A 10 -3.12 7.53 -13.94
C ALA A 10 -3.03 7.14 -15.43
N LYS A 11 -2.53 8.04 -16.29
CA LYS A 11 -2.26 7.75 -17.72
C LYS A 11 -1.21 6.67 -17.93
N ARG A 12 -0.25 6.52 -17.00
CA ARG A 12 0.75 5.44 -17.07
C ARG A 12 0.12 4.10 -16.70
N LEU A 13 -0.76 4.07 -15.70
CA LEU A 13 -1.51 2.88 -15.29
C LEU A 13 -2.54 2.45 -16.35
N GLU A 14 -3.19 3.39 -17.03
CA GLU A 14 -4.08 3.11 -18.17
C GLU A 14 -3.34 2.42 -19.33
N LYS A 15 -2.04 2.70 -19.52
CA LYS A 15 -1.23 2.12 -20.61
C LYS A 15 -0.74 0.70 -20.34
N VAL A 16 -0.63 0.28 -19.08
CA VAL A 16 -0.07 -1.02 -18.71
C VAL A 16 -1.13 -2.13 -18.61
N GLY A 17 -2.42 -1.78 -18.64
CA GLY A 17 -3.54 -2.72 -18.67
C GLY A 17 -3.98 -3.21 -17.28
N PRO A 18 -5.18 -3.81 -17.17
CA PRO A 18 -5.79 -4.16 -15.89
C PRO A 18 -5.07 -5.29 -15.15
N ASP A 19 -4.40 -6.19 -15.87
CA ASP A 19 -3.68 -7.32 -15.28
C ASP A 19 -2.29 -6.93 -14.76
N PHE A 20 -1.85 -5.68 -15.02
CA PHE A 20 -0.57 -5.21 -14.55
C PHE A 20 -0.57 -5.28 -13.01
N PRO A 21 0.35 -6.04 -12.39
CA PRO A 21 0.52 -5.96 -10.95
C PRO A 21 0.85 -4.51 -10.64
N LEU A 22 0.29 -3.92 -9.59
CA LEU A 22 0.65 -2.56 -9.17
C LEU A 22 2.06 -2.49 -8.57
N GLU A 23 2.98 -3.31 -9.11
CA GLU A 23 4.30 -3.70 -8.67
C GLU A 23 4.67 -3.07 -7.33
N ASP A 24 4.84 -3.95 -6.35
CA ASP A 24 5.85 -3.72 -5.34
C ASP A 24 5.51 -2.75 -4.24
N LEU A 25 4.37 -2.96 -3.61
CA LEU A 25 4.10 -2.25 -2.39
C LEU A 25 4.84 -2.83 -1.18
N GLY A 26 5.15 -4.12 -1.25
CA GLY A 26 6.18 -4.75 -0.42
C GLY A 26 7.56 -4.38 -0.89
N ARG A 27 7.86 -4.33 -2.20
CA ARG A 27 9.22 -3.98 -2.70
C ARG A 27 9.57 -2.49 -2.61
N ALA A 28 8.60 -1.61 -2.40
CA ALA A 28 8.81 -0.23 -1.95
C ALA A 28 9.31 -0.20 -0.49
N LEU A 29 8.80 -1.11 0.36
CA LEU A 29 9.35 -1.37 1.69
C LEU A 29 10.59 -2.30 1.65
N SER A 30 10.72 -3.23 0.70
CA SER A 30 11.87 -4.13 0.49
C SER A 30 13.09 -3.41 -0.07
N ARG A 31 13.05 -2.08 -0.17
CA ARG A 31 14.26 -1.29 -0.34
C ARG A 31 15.01 -1.23 0.99
N LYS A 32 15.60 -2.38 1.33
CA LYS A 32 16.87 -2.49 2.04
C LYS A 32 16.83 -1.90 3.45
N ARG A 33 16.58 -2.73 4.47
CA ARG A 33 17.02 -2.39 5.84
C ARG A 33 18.55 -2.41 5.83
N THR A 34 19.18 -1.28 6.13
CA THR A 34 20.64 -1.24 6.27
C THR A 34 21.00 -1.46 7.74
N ILE A 35 21.72 -2.55 8.03
CA ILE A 35 22.29 -2.84 9.35
C ILE A 35 23.79 -2.97 9.17
N ALA A 36 24.58 -2.12 9.83
CA ALA A 36 26.04 -2.15 9.73
C ALA A 36 26.57 -2.18 8.28
N GLY A 37 25.92 -1.45 7.37
CA GLY A 37 26.29 -1.40 5.94
C GLY A 37 25.78 -2.58 5.09
N VAL A 38 25.14 -3.58 5.68
CA VAL A 38 24.54 -4.71 4.97
C VAL A 38 23.07 -4.42 4.67
N VAL A 39 22.71 -4.64 3.41
CA VAL A 39 21.35 -4.54 2.89
C VAL A 39 20.61 -5.84 3.16
N MET A 40 19.60 -5.80 4.02
CA MET A 40 18.70 -6.92 4.31
C MET A 40 17.31 -6.64 3.71
N PRO A 41 16.71 -7.58 2.94
CA PRO A 41 15.31 -7.49 2.55
C PRO A 41 14.40 -7.73 3.75
N TYR A 42 13.19 -7.16 3.74
CA TYR A 42 12.13 -7.54 4.68
C TYR A 42 11.52 -8.89 4.27
N THR A 43 11.14 -9.73 5.23
CA THR A 43 10.41 -10.98 4.98
C THR A 43 8.94 -10.72 4.69
N LEU A 44 8.24 -11.70 4.08
CA LEU A 44 6.79 -11.61 3.92
C LEU A 44 6.09 -11.48 5.28
N GLU A 45 6.57 -12.16 6.32
CA GLU A 45 6.01 -12.07 7.67
C GLU A 45 6.08 -10.65 8.24
N GLU A 46 7.18 -9.94 8.00
CA GLU A 46 7.34 -8.53 8.41
C GLU A 46 6.43 -7.58 7.61
N LEU A 47 6.12 -7.92 6.35
CA LEU A 47 5.33 -7.08 5.44
C LEU A 47 3.83 -7.40 5.48
N ARG A 48 3.46 -8.63 5.84
CA ARG A 48 2.08 -9.14 5.83
C ARG A 48 1.09 -8.20 6.54
N PRO A 49 1.39 -7.67 7.75
CA PRO A 49 0.45 -6.78 8.42
C PRO A 49 0.20 -5.48 7.63
N SER A 50 1.22 -4.95 6.94
CA SER A 50 1.05 -3.71 6.15
C SER A 50 0.16 -3.93 4.93
N TYR A 51 0.30 -5.08 4.26
CA TYR A 51 -0.57 -5.47 3.16
C TYR A 51 -1.99 -5.75 3.60
N TRP A 52 -2.17 -6.42 4.73
CA TRP A 52 -3.47 -6.69 5.31
C TRP A 52 -4.23 -5.39 5.61
N VAL A 53 -3.60 -4.45 6.31
CA VAL A 53 -4.22 -3.16 6.65
C VAL A 53 -4.70 -2.43 5.40
N MET A 54 -3.91 -2.42 4.33
CA MET A 54 -4.35 -1.82 3.07
C MET A 54 -5.49 -2.61 2.41
N ALA A 55 -5.35 -3.93 2.28
CA ALA A 55 -6.34 -4.76 1.60
C ALA A 55 -7.71 -4.63 2.25
N LYS A 56 -7.73 -4.68 3.59
CA LYS A 56 -8.92 -4.47 4.41
C LYS A 56 -9.50 -3.07 4.19
N PHE A 57 -8.69 -2.03 4.39
CA PHE A 57 -9.13 -0.65 4.25
C PHE A 57 -9.72 -0.33 2.87
N PHE A 58 -9.05 -0.76 1.81
CA PHE A 58 -9.51 -0.52 0.43
C PHE A 58 -10.82 -1.26 0.14
N THR A 59 -10.95 -2.49 0.62
CA THR A 59 -12.18 -3.28 0.45
C THR A 59 -13.34 -2.65 1.22
N GLU A 60 -13.15 -2.31 2.49
CA GLU A 60 -14.20 -1.74 3.37
C GLU A 60 -14.69 -0.36 2.90
N ASN A 61 -13.85 0.40 2.19
CA ASN A 61 -14.18 1.73 1.68
C ASN A 61 -14.65 1.73 0.21
N GLY A 62 -14.90 0.56 -0.40
CA GLY A 62 -15.36 0.46 -1.79
C GLY A 62 -14.34 0.98 -2.81
N LEU A 63 -13.05 0.88 -2.49
CA LEU A 63 -11.95 1.33 -3.33
C LEU A 63 -11.43 0.23 -4.27
N THR A 64 -11.95 -0.98 -4.12
CA THR A 64 -11.63 -2.12 -4.97
C THR A 64 -12.87 -2.63 -5.69
N THR A 65 -12.66 -3.31 -6.81
CA THR A 65 -13.71 -3.96 -7.62
C THR A 65 -14.03 -5.37 -7.12
N ARG A 66 -13.20 -5.92 -6.24
CA ARG A 66 -13.37 -7.21 -5.56
C ARG A 66 -12.82 -7.15 -4.13
N VAL A 67 -13.12 -8.17 -3.35
CA VAL A 67 -12.43 -8.43 -2.08
C VAL A 67 -10.99 -8.83 -2.38
N LEU A 68 -10.03 -8.13 -1.76
CA LEU A 68 -8.60 -8.41 -1.93
C LEU A 68 -8.12 -9.56 -1.04
N ALA A 69 -8.54 -9.56 0.23
CA ALA A 69 -8.28 -10.57 1.24
C ALA A 69 -9.42 -10.53 2.27
N GLU A 70 -9.86 -11.69 2.78
CA GLU A 70 -10.88 -11.79 3.84
C GLU A 70 -10.24 -11.81 5.23
N LYS A 71 -9.01 -12.32 5.31
CA LYS A 71 -8.21 -12.42 6.54
C LYS A 71 -6.73 -12.23 6.24
N ILE A 72 -5.94 -11.96 7.29
CA ILE A 72 -4.50 -11.69 7.16
C ILE A 72 -3.73 -12.87 6.55
N GLU A 73 -4.20 -14.11 6.73
CA GLU A 73 -3.59 -15.31 6.16
C GLU A 73 -3.71 -15.40 4.64
N ASP A 74 -4.67 -14.70 4.03
CA ASP A 74 -4.81 -14.65 2.57
C ASP A 74 -3.70 -13.80 1.91
N VAL A 75 -2.93 -13.07 2.73
CA VAL A 75 -1.73 -12.34 2.30
C VAL A 75 -0.52 -13.27 2.37
N ASP A 76 -0.38 -14.07 1.31
CA ASP A 76 0.73 -15.00 1.09
C ASP A 76 1.73 -14.52 0.01
N GLU A 77 2.65 -15.39 -0.41
CA GLU A 77 3.66 -15.07 -1.45
C GLU A 77 3.05 -14.80 -2.84
N THR A 78 1.81 -15.22 -3.07
CA THR A 78 1.08 -15.04 -4.32
C THR A 78 0.14 -13.83 -4.29
N PHE A 79 0.00 -13.18 -3.12
CA PHE A 79 -0.85 -12.01 -2.95
C PHE A 79 -0.38 -10.86 -3.83
N VAL A 80 -1.24 -10.46 -4.77
CA VAL A 80 -1.00 -9.38 -5.72
C VAL A 80 -2.25 -8.53 -5.87
N VAL A 81 -2.07 -7.22 -5.76
CA VAL A 81 -3.07 -6.23 -6.17
C VAL A 81 -2.73 -5.78 -7.58
N ARG A 82 -3.69 -5.89 -8.48
CA ARG A 82 -3.58 -5.48 -9.88
C ARG A 82 -4.26 -4.14 -10.11
N VAL A 83 -3.93 -3.49 -11.21
CA VAL A 83 -4.56 -2.24 -11.64
C VAL A 83 -6.09 -2.41 -11.69
N GLY A 84 -6.58 -3.47 -12.33
CA GLY A 84 -8.02 -3.73 -12.46
C GLY A 84 -8.75 -4.07 -11.16
N ASP A 85 -8.01 -4.33 -10.07
CA ASP A 85 -8.61 -4.57 -8.76
C ASP A 85 -9.06 -3.27 -8.08
N LEU A 86 -8.60 -2.10 -8.54
CA LEU A 86 -8.92 -0.80 -7.97
C LEU A 86 -10.06 -0.11 -8.73
N THR A 87 -10.93 0.58 -8.01
CA THR A 87 -11.85 1.55 -8.62
C THR A 87 -11.07 2.80 -9.04
N THR A 88 -11.69 3.69 -9.85
CA THR A 88 -11.08 4.99 -10.19
C THR A 88 -10.65 5.78 -8.96
N ARG A 89 -11.45 5.72 -7.88
CA ARG A 89 -11.13 6.36 -6.60
C ARG A 89 -10.01 5.61 -5.86
N GLY A 90 -10.05 4.28 -5.87
CA GLY A 90 -8.99 3.43 -5.33
C GLY A 90 -7.63 3.72 -5.96
N HIS A 91 -7.57 3.92 -7.27
CA HIS A 91 -6.34 4.32 -7.97
C HIS A 91 -5.73 5.60 -7.42
N LYS A 92 -6.54 6.65 -7.25
CA LYS A 92 -6.07 7.95 -6.73
C LYS A 92 -5.54 7.82 -5.31
N LEU A 93 -6.25 7.11 -4.45
CA LEU A 93 -5.85 6.92 -3.07
C LEU A 93 -4.62 6.01 -2.95
N PHE A 94 -4.52 4.96 -3.77
CA PHE A 94 -3.35 4.09 -3.80
C PHE A 94 -2.09 4.87 -4.19
N ALA A 95 -2.18 5.71 -5.23
CA ALA A 95 -1.05 6.48 -5.73
C ALA A 95 -0.50 7.48 -4.71
N THR A 96 -1.31 7.96 -3.76
CA THR A 96 -0.89 9.01 -2.82
C THR A 96 -1.17 8.70 -1.36
N GLY A 97 -2.41 8.43 -0.99
CA GLY A 97 -2.75 8.13 0.40
C GLY A 97 -2.03 6.90 0.92
N TYR A 98 -1.97 5.84 0.12
CA TYR A 98 -1.25 4.66 0.53
C TYR A 98 0.27 4.90 0.56
N GLN A 99 0.83 5.57 -0.44
CA GLN A 99 2.26 5.91 -0.43
C GLN A 99 2.65 6.79 0.77
N ASN A 100 1.83 7.79 1.12
CA ASN A 100 2.04 8.64 2.29
C ASN A 100 1.94 7.84 3.59
N TRP A 101 1.02 6.89 3.66
CA TRP A 101 0.87 5.99 4.80
C TRP A 101 2.11 5.09 4.97
N LEU A 102 2.64 4.52 3.88
CA LEU A 102 3.89 3.75 3.90
C LEU A 102 5.09 4.59 4.33
N ASP A 103 5.22 5.82 3.81
CA ASP A 103 6.30 6.72 4.19
C ASP A 103 6.25 7.05 5.69
N ALA A 104 5.05 7.24 6.24
CA ALA A 104 4.88 7.45 7.66
C ALA A 104 5.27 6.18 8.44
N LEU A 105 4.84 4.99 7.99
CA LEU A 105 5.19 3.71 8.60
C LEU A 105 6.72 3.52 8.64
N ALA A 106 7.41 3.83 7.55
CA ALA A 106 8.86 3.67 7.41
C ALA A 106 9.67 4.56 8.38
N ARG A 107 9.15 5.75 8.73
CA ARG A 107 9.80 6.69 9.67
C ARG A 107 9.71 6.27 11.14
N ARG A 108 8.93 5.24 11.46
CA ARG A 108 8.75 4.74 12.83
C ARG A 108 9.83 3.74 13.24
N THR A 109 10.15 3.72 14.53
CA THR A 109 10.94 2.62 15.14
C THR A 109 10.20 1.30 14.96
N PRO A 110 10.90 0.15 15.00
CA PRO A 110 10.26 -1.16 14.85
C PRO A 110 9.08 -1.38 15.81
N GLU A 111 9.21 -0.97 17.08
CA GLU A 111 8.18 -1.13 18.11
C GLU A 111 6.95 -0.29 17.80
N LYS A 112 7.16 0.99 17.43
CA LYS A 112 6.06 1.89 17.04
C LYS A 112 5.40 1.45 15.74
N ARG A 113 6.14 0.79 14.84
CA ARG A 113 5.61 0.23 13.60
C ARG A 113 4.69 -0.94 13.90
N ALA A 114 5.11 -1.85 14.77
CA ALA A 114 4.29 -2.98 15.21
C ALA A 114 2.98 -2.48 15.85
N GLN A 115 3.05 -1.54 16.79
CA GLN A 115 1.86 -0.94 17.42
C GLN A 115 0.92 -0.27 16.42
N PHE A 116 1.48 0.45 15.44
CA PHE A 116 0.70 1.13 14.42
C PHE A 116 -0.03 0.16 13.47
N LEU A 117 0.60 -0.97 13.14
CA LEU A 117 0.02 -2.02 12.31
C LEU A 117 -1.00 -2.87 13.09
N GLU A 118 -0.72 -3.19 14.35
CA GLU A 118 -1.64 -3.89 15.25
C GLU A 118 -2.92 -3.09 15.49
N ALA A 119 -2.80 -1.76 15.60
CA ALA A 119 -3.95 -0.87 15.69
C ALA A 119 -4.67 -0.64 14.35
N GLU A 120 -4.17 -1.22 13.25
CA GLU A 120 -4.64 -0.98 11.88
C GLU A 120 -4.85 0.52 11.58
N ASP A 121 -3.94 1.39 12.05
CA ASP A 121 -4.15 2.84 11.99
C ASP A 121 -4.07 3.34 10.54
N THR A 122 -5.21 3.74 9.98
CA THR A 122 -5.34 4.19 8.59
C THR A 122 -5.66 5.68 8.47
N LYS A 123 -5.47 6.47 9.53
CA LYS A 123 -5.88 7.89 9.60
C LYS A 123 -5.35 8.75 8.45
N ILE A 124 -4.15 8.44 7.96
CA ILE A 124 -3.56 9.15 6.81
C ILE A 124 -4.38 8.91 5.53
N MET A 125 -4.84 7.68 5.31
CA MET A 125 -5.68 7.31 4.16
C MET A 125 -7.11 7.83 4.35
N GLU A 126 -7.67 7.71 5.56
CA GLU A 126 -9.01 8.23 5.91
C GLU A 126 -9.12 9.74 5.67
N LYS A 127 -8.10 10.50 6.09
CA LYS A 127 -8.07 11.95 5.90
C LYS A 127 -8.14 12.33 4.41
N LEU A 128 -7.42 11.61 3.56
CA LEU A 128 -7.41 11.88 2.12
C LEU A 128 -8.73 11.50 1.43
N ILE A 129 -9.47 10.53 1.98
CA ILE A 129 -10.85 10.24 1.60
C ILE A 129 -11.78 11.42 1.93
N GLN A 130 -11.63 12.03 3.11
CA GLN A 130 -12.47 13.13 3.59
C GLN A 130 -12.19 14.46 2.87
N ASP A 131 -10.92 14.70 2.50
CA ASP A 131 -10.48 15.92 1.81
C ASP A 131 -10.91 15.97 0.31
N GLY A 132 -11.67 14.98 -0.17
CA GLY A 132 -12.27 14.98 -1.51
C GLY A 132 -11.33 14.58 -2.66
N HIS A 133 -10.27 13.82 -2.34
CA HIS A 133 -9.38 13.22 -3.34
C HIS A 133 -9.86 11.83 -3.80
#